data_AF-A0AAU2BP89-F1
#
_entry.id   AF-A0AAU2BP89-F1
#
_cell.length_a   1.000
_cell.length_b   1.000
_cell.length_c   1.000
_cell.angle_alpha   90.00
_cell.angle_beta   90.00
_cell.angle_gamma   90.00
#
_symmetry.space_group_name_H-M   'P 1'
#
loop_
_entity.id
_entity.type
_entity.pdbx_description
1 polymer ?
#
loop_
_entity_poly.entity_id
_entity_poly.type
_entity_poly.pdbx_seq_one_letter_code
_entity_poly.pdbx_strand_id
1 'polypeptide(L)'
;MMSDTRSASIDACTDRSHSRRADQSPAVTANSDESDGGAQTMARLRAALAPTDSHWIDAAEEELFEHVSAQLSRFNSTQDNPIVNVVDHLGNYWRNWLLVIARTGPYRPSTIRRIIAALVPERPISQRMLTLNLRMLERDGLIVRHVFDDECRHVEYSLSPIGMDLSDRVMSLIGWAERHSGEMEAAREAFDERR
;
A
#
# COMPACT_ATOMS: atom_id res chain seq x y z
N MET A 1 29.23 6.41 -60.26
CA MET A 1 30.33 5.62 -59.65
C MET A 1 29.75 5.01 -58.38
N MET A 2 29.16 3.82 -58.44
CA MET A 2 29.82 2.49 -58.52
C MET A 2 30.83 2.37 -57.37
N SER A 3 30.46 1.74 -56.26
CA SER A 3 30.33 0.29 -56.01
C SER A 3 31.61 -0.25 -55.36
N ASP A 4 31.40 -1.05 -54.32
CA ASP A 4 32.22 -2.18 -53.79
C ASP A 4 32.27 -2.10 -52.26
N THR A 5 31.53 -2.88 -51.46
CA THR A 5 31.14 -4.31 -51.45
C THR A 5 32.27 -5.26 -51.05
N ARG A 6 31.93 -6.15 -50.08
CA ARG A 6 32.60 -7.40 -49.59
C ARG A 6 33.57 -7.22 -48.42
N SER A 7 33.67 -8.11 -47.43
CA SER A 7 33.02 -9.39 -47.04
C SER A 7 33.56 -9.69 -45.62
N ALA A 8 32.74 -10.02 -44.62
CA ALA A 8 32.32 -11.37 -44.20
C ALA A 8 33.43 -12.31 -43.66
N SER A 9 33.28 -12.72 -42.39
CA SER A 9 33.55 -14.05 -41.76
C SER A 9 33.49 -13.84 -40.24
N ILE A 10 32.54 -14.35 -39.44
CA ILE A 10 32.07 -15.74 -39.19
C ILE A 10 33.23 -16.70 -38.90
N ASP A 11 33.44 -16.95 -37.60
CA ASP A 11 33.53 -18.28 -36.96
C ASP A 11 33.64 -18.04 -35.44
N ALA A 12 32.65 -18.37 -34.63
CA ALA A 12 32.30 -19.70 -34.15
C ALA A 12 33.47 -20.37 -33.38
N CYS A 13 33.49 -20.19 -32.06
CA CYS A 13 34.03 -21.20 -31.17
C CYS A 13 33.16 -21.31 -29.91
N THR A 14 32.70 -22.53 -29.71
CA THR A 14 31.71 -23.04 -28.76
C THR A 14 32.46 -23.63 -27.57
N ASP A 15 32.09 -23.27 -26.33
CA ASP A 15 32.05 -24.16 -25.15
C ASP A 15 31.57 -23.34 -23.93
N ARG A 16 30.35 -23.48 -23.43
CA ARG A 16 29.82 -24.56 -22.59
C ARG A 16 30.64 -24.81 -21.31
N SER A 17 30.35 -24.04 -20.27
CA SER A 17 30.46 -24.53 -18.90
C SER A 17 29.41 -23.90 -17.99
N HIS A 18 28.56 -24.80 -17.51
CA HIS A 18 27.53 -24.66 -16.49
C HIS A 18 27.78 -23.61 -15.40
N SER A 19 26.79 -22.73 -15.21
CA SER A 19 26.37 -22.32 -13.87
C SER A 19 24.87 -22.00 -13.90
N ARG A 20 24.04 -23.05 -13.86
CA ARG A 20 22.66 -22.95 -13.38
C ARG A 20 22.74 -22.55 -11.91
N ARG A 21 22.77 -21.25 -11.62
CA ARG A 21 22.43 -20.75 -10.29
C ARG A 21 20.91 -20.87 -10.19
N ALA A 22 20.51 -21.88 -9.42
CA ALA A 22 19.14 -22.11 -9.04
C ALA A 22 18.53 -20.80 -8.54
N ASP A 23 17.42 -20.46 -9.17
CA ASP A 23 16.30 -19.74 -8.59
C ASP A 23 16.05 -20.29 -7.17
N GLN A 24 16.50 -19.53 -6.16
CA GLN A 24 16.10 -19.70 -4.77
C GLN A 24 15.28 -18.47 -4.42
N SER A 25 14.08 -18.39 -4.98
CA SER A 25 12.95 -17.80 -4.29
C SER A 25 12.82 -18.53 -2.94
N PRO A 26 12.82 -17.84 -1.78
CA PRO A 26 12.65 -18.53 -0.52
C PRO A 26 11.24 -19.10 -0.52
N ALA A 27 11.14 -20.42 -0.55
CA ALA A 27 9.91 -21.11 -0.21
C ALA A 27 9.50 -20.59 1.18
N VAL A 28 8.45 -19.78 1.20
CA VAL A 28 7.69 -19.48 2.42
C VAL A 28 7.25 -20.84 2.94
N THR A 29 7.96 -21.34 3.94
CA THR A 29 7.55 -22.50 4.70
C THR A 29 6.21 -22.13 5.33
N ALA A 30 5.13 -22.68 4.77
CA ALA A 30 3.82 -22.66 5.39
C ALA A 30 4.00 -23.22 6.80
N ASN A 31 3.92 -22.35 7.79
CA ASN A 31 4.03 -22.74 9.18
C ASN A 31 2.74 -23.51 9.51
N SER A 32 2.89 -24.70 10.11
CA SER A 32 1.76 -25.53 10.55
C SER A 32 0.85 -24.86 11.60
N ASP A 33 1.23 -23.67 12.09
CA ASP A 33 0.41 -22.80 12.95
C ASP A 33 -0.60 -21.93 12.14
N GLU A 34 -0.44 -21.79 10.82
CA GLU A 34 -1.36 -20.99 9.99
C GLU A 34 -2.71 -21.68 9.76
N SER A 35 -2.77 -23.02 9.86
CA SER A 35 -4.05 -23.75 9.74
C SER A 35 -4.93 -23.59 10.98
N ASP A 36 -4.33 -23.40 12.16
CA ASP A 36 -5.05 -23.28 13.43
C ASP A 36 -5.67 -21.88 13.60
N GLY A 37 -4.97 -20.84 13.11
CA GLY A 37 -5.47 -19.46 13.11
C GLY A 37 -6.73 -19.28 12.25
N GLY A 38 -6.79 -19.89 11.07
CA GLY A 38 -7.96 -19.82 10.19
C GLY A 38 -9.20 -20.51 10.79
N ALA A 39 -9.03 -21.71 11.35
CA ALA A 39 -10.09 -22.43 12.03
C ALA A 39 -10.63 -21.67 13.25
N GLN A 40 -9.75 -21.03 14.02
CA GLN A 40 -10.15 -20.26 15.20
C GLN A 40 -10.82 -18.92 14.84
N THR A 41 -10.42 -18.27 13.75
CA THR A 41 -11.12 -17.08 13.22
C THR A 41 -12.52 -17.46 12.73
N MET A 42 -12.67 -18.57 12.01
CA MET A 42 -13.98 -19.06 11.58
C MET A 42 -14.89 -19.41 12.76
N ALA A 43 -14.35 -19.99 13.83
CA ALA A 43 -15.11 -20.24 15.05
C ALA A 43 -15.60 -18.93 15.72
N ARG A 44 -14.78 -17.87 15.75
CA ARG A 44 -15.16 -16.55 16.26
C ARG A 44 -16.19 -15.85 15.37
N LEU A 45 -16.03 -15.92 14.06
CA LEU A 45 -17.01 -15.38 13.10
C LEU A 45 -18.35 -16.10 13.24
N ARG A 46 -18.36 -17.44 13.26
CA ARG A 46 -19.59 -18.21 13.49
C ARG A 46 -20.25 -17.88 14.82
N ALA A 47 -19.47 -17.67 15.88
CA ALA A 47 -20.02 -17.25 17.18
C ALA A 47 -20.58 -15.82 17.17
N ALA A 48 -19.94 -14.89 16.45
CA ALA A 48 -20.42 -13.51 16.27
C ALA A 48 -21.66 -13.43 15.36
N LEU A 49 -21.78 -14.37 14.41
CA LEU A 49 -22.88 -14.50 13.46
C LEU A 49 -23.95 -15.51 13.93
N ALA A 50 -23.78 -16.12 15.11
CA ALA A 50 -24.79 -16.99 15.71
C ALA A 50 -26.02 -16.16 16.12
N PRO A 51 -27.24 -16.67 15.90
CA PRO A 51 -28.38 -15.83 15.56
C PRO A 51 -28.92 -14.99 16.73
N THR A 52 -29.15 -13.70 16.47
CA THR A 52 -30.39 -13.03 16.87
C THR A 52 -31.34 -13.22 15.68
N ASP A 53 -32.10 -14.30 15.70
CA ASP A 53 -33.17 -14.69 14.77
C ASP A 53 -33.06 -14.24 13.31
N SER A 54 -32.41 -15.05 12.47
CA SER A 54 -32.79 -15.40 11.08
C SER A 54 -31.56 -15.90 10.31
N HIS A 55 -31.76 -16.91 9.45
CA HIS A 55 -30.72 -17.40 8.56
C HIS A 55 -30.37 -16.27 7.56
N TRP A 56 -29.10 -15.89 7.45
CA TRP A 56 -28.64 -14.84 6.52
C TRP A 56 -27.26 -15.16 5.91
N ILE A 57 -26.86 -16.43 5.93
CA ILE A 57 -25.62 -16.88 5.27
C ILE A 57 -25.99 -18.12 4.48
N ASP A 58 -26.13 -17.98 3.16
CA ASP A 58 -26.24 -19.12 2.25
C ASP A 58 -24.87 -19.81 2.05
N ALA A 59 -24.85 -20.94 1.36
CA ALA A 59 -23.62 -21.72 1.17
C ALA A 59 -22.55 -20.97 0.36
N ALA A 60 -22.94 -20.05 -0.52
CA ALA A 60 -22.01 -19.22 -1.29
C ALA A 60 -21.44 -18.08 -0.44
N GLU A 61 -22.26 -17.51 0.45
CA GLU A 61 -21.82 -16.55 1.46
C GLU A 61 -20.86 -17.21 2.47
N GLU A 62 -21.11 -18.46 2.88
CA GLU A 62 -20.19 -19.19 3.77
C GLU A 62 -18.82 -19.45 3.11
N GLU A 63 -18.79 -19.81 1.82
CA GLU A 63 -17.55 -19.99 1.05
C GLU A 63 -16.78 -18.67 0.89
N LEU A 64 -17.49 -17.56 0.62
CA LEU A 64 -16.90 -16.22 0.55
C LEU A 64 -16.34 -15.79 1.92
N PHE A 65 -17.07 -16.02 3.00
CA PHE A 65 -16.61 -15.71 4.35
C PHE A 65 -15.40 -16.55 4.75
N GLU A 66 -15.35 -17.82 4.37
CA GLU A 66 -14.18 -18.67 4.60
C GLU A 66 -12.96 -18.15 3.84
N HIS A 67 -13.14 -17.73 2.58
CA HIS A 67 -12.08 -17.12 1.79
C HIS A 67 -11.57 -15.81 2.43
N VAL A 68 -12.48 -14.89 2.78
CA VAL A 68 -12.13 -13.61 3.40
C VAL A 68 -11.51 -13.81 4.78
N SER A 69 -12.04 -14.73 5.59
CA SER A 69 -11.51 -15.08 6.90
C SER A 69 -10.10 -15.66 6.81
N ALA A 70 -9.84 -16.55 5.85
CA ALA A 70 -8.51 -17.10 5.61
C ALA A 70 -7.53 -16.01 5.17
N GLN A 71 -7.97 -15.07 4.31
CA GLN A 71 -7.16 -13.90 3.93
C GLN A 71 -6.86 -13.00 5.14
N LEU A 72 -7.88 -12.62 5.92
CA LEU A 72 -7.73 -11.73 7.07
C LEU A 72 -6.91 -12.36 8.22
N SER A 73 -7.03 -13.66 8.43
CA SER A 73 -6.27 -14.41 9.44
C SER A 73 -4.76 -14.40 9.15
N ARG A 74 -4.37 -14.42 7.87
CA ARG A 74 -2.96 -14.26 7.46
C ARG A 74 -2.39 -12.88 7.80
N PHE A 75 -3.25 -11.86 7.91
CA PHE A 75 -2.82 -10.49 8.18
C PHE A 75 -2.69 -10.21 9.69
N ASN A 76 -3.54 -10.79 10.53
CA ASN A 76 -3.68 -10.42 11.95
C ASN A 76 -2.61 -11.02 12.91
N SER A 77 -1.68 -11.85 12.42
CA SER A 77 -0.82 -12.65 13.32
C SER A 77 0.40 -11.92 13.88
N THR A 78 0.75 -10.72 13.41
CA THR A 78 1.89 -9.94 13.96
C THR A 78 1.67 -8.43 13.84
N GLN A 79 2.01 -7.70 14.90
CA GLN A 79 1.96 -6.22 14.97
C GLN A 79 2.94 -5.52 13.99
N ASP A 80 3.79 -6.29 13.31
CA ASP A 80 4.74 -5.85 12.27
C ASP A 80 4.39 -6.46 10.88
N ASN A 81 3.12 -6.79 10.62
CA ASN A 81 2.70 -7.28 9.30
C ASN A 81 2.62 -6.12 8.28
N PRO A 82 3.43 -6.11 7.21
CA PRO A 82 3.43 -5.02 6.24
C PRO A 82 2.09 -4.86 5.52
N ILE A 83 1.28 -5.92 5.41
CA ILE A 83 -0.02 -5.87 4.73
C ILE A 83 -1.06 -5.15 5.60
N VAL A 84 -1.11 -5.45 6.90
CA VAL A 84 -1.98 -4.71 7.85
C VAL A 84 -1.57 -3.25 7.91
N ASN A 85 -0.26 -2.97 7.93
CA ASN A 85 0.25 -1.60 7.97
C ASN A 85 -0.19 -0.77 6.76
N VAL A 86 -0.35 -1.39 5.56
CA VAL A 86 -0.89 -0.71 4.38
C VAL A 86 -2.37 -0.38 4.55
N VAL A 87 -3.18 -1.28 5.14
CA VAL A 87 -4.60 -0.99 5.41
C VAL A 87 -4.75 0.10 6.47
N ASP A 88 -3.97 0.03 7.54
CA ASP A 88 -3.90 1.07 8.57
C ASP A 88 -3.41 2.42 8.00
N HIS A 89 -2.50 2.37 7.03
CA HIS A 89 -2.06 3.54 6.28
C HIS A 89 -3.22 4.17 5.51
N LEU A 90 -4.00 3.37 4.78
CA LEU A 90 -5.15 3.86 4.02
C LEU A 90 -6.21 4.50 4.92
N GLY A 91 -6.39 4.00 6.15
CA GLY A 91 -7.25 4.62 7.16
C GLY A 91 -6.70 5.93 7.74
N ASN A 92 -5.41 6.23 7.58
CA ASN A 92 -4.78 7.42 8.14
C ASN A 92 -4.81 8.60 7.17
N TYR A 93 -5.66 9.58 7.46
CA TYR A 93 -5.79 10.82 6.70
C TYR A 93 -4.45 11.47 6.31
N TRP A 94 -3.54 11.63 7.27
CA TRP A 94 -2.30 12.36 7.03
C TRP A 94 -1.31 11.60 6.16
N ARG A 95 -1.24 10.27 6.32
CA ARG A 95 -0.28 9.45 5.56
C ARG A 95 -0.62 9.45 4.07
N ASN A 96 -1.91 9.34 3.73
CA ASN A 96 -2.37 9.44 2.35
C ASN A 96 -2.01 10.81 1.73
N TRP A 97 -2.30 11.92 2.42
CA TRP A 97 -1.92 13.25 1.93
C TRP A 97 -0.40 13.43 1.80
N LEU A 98 0.38 12.84 2.70
CA LEU A 98 1.84 12.87 2.62
C LEU A 98 2.36 12.13 1.38
N LEU A 99 1.76 10.99 1.00
CA LEU A 99 2.12 10.31 -0.24
C LEU A 99 1.79 11.15 -1.47
N VAL A 100 0.59 11.74 -1.51
CA VAL A 100 0.15 12.59 -2.63
C VAL A 100 1.07 13.80 -2.80
N ILE A 101 1.47 14.45 -1.70
CA ILE A 101 2.37 15.61 -1.74
C ILE A 101 3.80 15.20 -2.10
N ALA A 102 4.34 14.14 -1.48
CA ALA A 102 5.70 13.68 -1.76
C ALA A 102 5.89 13.19 -3.21
N ARG A 103 4.79 12.88 -3.92
CA ARG A 103 4.79 12.60 -5.36
C ARG A 103 5.26 13.79 -6.21
N THR A 104 5.01 15.03 -5.78
CA THR A 104 5.35 16.22 -6.58
C THR A 104 6.83 16.59 -6.50
N GLY A 105 7.59 16.00 -5.58
CA GLY A 105 9.03 16.16 -5.48
C GLY A 105 9.59 15.94 -4.07
N PRO A 106 10.92 16.01 -3.91
CA PRO A 106 11.55 15.99 -2.60
C PRO A 106 11.28 17.29 -1.85
N TYR A 107 10.87 17.20 -0.58
CA TYR A 107 10.59 18.38 0.22
C TYR A 107 11.13 18.27 1.65
N ARG A 108 11.50 19.44 2.19
CA ARG A 108 11.78 19.62 3.62
C ARG A 108 10.48 19.48 4.44
N PRO A 109 10.53 18.99 5.69
CA PRO A 109 9.35 18.89 6.55
C PRO A 109 8.59 20.21 6.71
N SER A 110 9.31 21.33 6.82
CA SER A 110 8.70 22.66 6.91
C SER A 110 7.91 23.02 5.64
N THR A 111 8.43 22.67 4.46
CA THR A 111 7.76 22.84 3.17
C THR A 111 6.53 21.96 3.08
N ILE A 112 6.63 20.67 3.42
CA ILE A 112 5.49 19.73 3.45
C ILE A 112 4.38 20.27 4.35
N ARG A 113 4.72 20.72 5.56
CA ARG A 113 3.75 21.30 6.49
C ARG A 113 3.02 22.51 5.90
N ARG A 114 3.74 23.42 5.22
CA ARG A 114 3.17 24.60 4.58
C ARG A 114 2.26 24.24 3.42
N ILE A 115 2.65 23.25 2.60
CA ILE A 115 1.82 22.73 1.50
C ILE A 115 0.50 22.16 2.07
N ILE A 116 0.59 21.30 3.09
CA ILE A 116 -0.60 20.73 3.75
C ILE A 116 -1.52 21.83 4.30
N ALA A 117 -0.94 22.82 4.99
CA ALA A 117 -1.72 23.93 5.56
C ALA A 117 -2.42 24.78 4.49
N ALA A 118 -1.87 24.85 3.27
CA ALA A 118 -2.48 25.56 2.15
C ALA A 118 -3.57 24.73 1.45
N LEU A 119 -3.39 23.41 1.33
CA LEU A 119 -4.35 22.50 0.68
C LEU A 119 -5.54 22.16 1.60
N VAL A 120 -5.32 22.08 2.91
CA VAL A 120 -6.32 21.68 3.90
C VAL A 120 -6.36 22.72 5.03
N PRO A 121 -6.95 23.91 4.80
CA PRO A 121 -6.99 24.98 5.79
C PRO A 121 -7.83 24.61 7.02
N GLU A 122 -8.91 23.84 6.83
CA GLU A 122 -9.85 23.45 7.89
C GLU A 122 -9.24 22.48 8.92
N ARG A 123 -8.15 21.81 8.54
CA ARG A 123 -7.46 20.86 9.39
C ARG A 123 -5.96 21.04 9.19
N PRO A 124 -5.26 21.86 9.99
CA PRO A 124 -3.81 21.99 9.90
C PRO A 124 -3.10 20.83 10.60
N ILE A 125 -2.01 20.34 10.00
CA ILE A 125 -1.17 19.31 10.62
C ILE A 125 -0.24 19.90 11.69
N SER A 126 -0.20 19.28 12.87
CA SER A 126 0.75 19.63 13.91
C SER A 126 2.16 19.11 13.56
N GLN A 127 3.20 19.79 14.04
CA GLN A 127 4.59 19.38 13.78
C GLN A 127 4.90 17.97 14.32
N ARG A 128 4.35 17.64 15.50
CA ARG A 128 4.48 16.32 16.11
C ARG A 128 3.83 15.25 15.23
N MET A 129 2.62 15.51 14.73
CA MET A 129 1.90 14.58 13.86
C MET A 129 2.61 14.38 12.52
N LEU A 130 3.13 15.45 11.93
CA LEU A 130 3.93 15.35 10.70
C LEU A 130 5.17 14.46 10.90
N THR A 131 5.93 14.72 11.97
CA THR A 131 7.16 13.98 12.25
C THR A 131 6.87 12.50 12.53
N LEU A 132 5.79 12.21 13.27
CA LEU A 132 5.35 10.84 13.54
C LEU A 132 5.02 10.11 12.22
N ASN A 133 4.19 10.70 11.37
CA ASN A 133 3.78 10.06 10.12
C ASN A 133 4.96 9.89 9.15
N LEU A 134 5.85 10.89 9.00
CA LEU A 134 7.05 10.75 8.17
C LEU A 134 7.94 9.58 8.64
N ARG A 135 8.15 9.43 9.96
CA ARG A 135 8.92 8.31 10.52
C ARG A 135 8.25 6.95 10.27
N MET A 136 6.93 6.88 10.33
CA MET A 136 6.20 5.64 10.04
C MET A 136 6.32 5.29 8.56
N LEU A 137 6.15 6.26 7.67
CA LEU A 137 6.33 6.06 6.22
C LEU A 137 7.76 5.68 5.85
N GLU A 138 8.75 6.23 6.56
CA GLU A 138 10.17 5.86 6.41
C GLU A 138 10.41 4.43 6.92
N ARG A 139 9.85 4.05 8.08
CA ARG A 139 9.93 2.67 8.62
C ARG A 139 9.30 1.66 7.66
N ASP A 140 8.17 2.00 7.06
CA ASP A 140 7.45 1.17 6.11
C ASP A 140 8.12 1.15 4.71
N GLY A 141 9.20 1.92 4.52
CA GLY A 141 9.94 2.00 3.27
C GLY A 141 9.23 2.75 2.14
N LEU A 142 8.13 3.44 2.44
CA LEU A 142 7.33 4.20 1.46
C LEU A 142 7.96 5.56 1.14
N ILE A 143 8.73 6.11 2.08
CA ILE A 143 9.44 7.39 1.92
C ILE A 143 10.92 7.18 2.22
N VAL A 144 11.77 7.87 1.46
CA VAL A 144 13.21 7.94 1.68
C VAL A 144 13.56 9.31 2.26
N ARG A 145 14.34 9.30 3.35
CA ARG A 145 14.90 10.50 3.97
C ARG A 145 16.32 10.75 3.47
N HIS A 146 16.50 11.83 2.73
CA HIS A 146 17.80 12.29 2.24
C HIS A 146 18.40 13.28 3.24
N VAL A 147 19.69 13.10 3.57
CA VAL A 147 20.45 14.02 4.42
C VAL A 147 21.46 14.73 3.53
N PHE A 148 21.41 16.05 3.52
CA PHE A 148 22.35 16.89 2.80
C PHE A 148 23.30 17.53 3.80
N ASP A 149 24.59 17.29 3.64
CA ASP A 149 25.68 17.75 4.52
C ASP A 149 26.41 18.97 3.93
N ASP A 150 25.67 19.86 3.26
CA ASP A 150 26.19 21.14 2.76
C ASP A 150 26.29 22.21 3.86
N GLU A 151 26.66 23.45 3.49
CA GLU A 151 26.77 24.60 4.41
C GLU A 151 25.48 24.83 5.24
N CYS A 152 24.32 24.39 4.75
CA CYS A 152 23.03 24.47 5.42
C CYS A 152 22.44 23.08 5.63
N ARG A 153 23.13 22.26 6.43
CA ARG A 153 22.73 20.88 6.75
C ARG A 153 21.22 20.72 6.89
N HIS A 154 20.63 19.89 6.04
CA HIS A 154 19.19 19.74 5.99
C HIS A 154 18.73 18.35 5.55
N VAL A 155 17.42 18.14 5.61
CA VAL A 155 16.79 16.86 5.31
C VAL A 155 15.63 17.07 4.35
N GLU A 156 15.50 16.16 3.39
CA GLU A 156 14.39 16.12 2.46
C GLU A 156 13.78 14.73 2.40
N TYR A 157 12.50 14.66 2.10
CA TYR A 157 11.74 13.43 2.02
C TYR A 157 11.20 13.28 0.60
N SER A 158 11.42 12.12 -0.01
CA SER A 158 10.88 11.75 -1.33
C SER A 158 10.19 10.39 -1.26
N LEU A 159 9.28 10.10 -2.19
CA LEU A 159 8.77 8.74 -2.32
C LEU A 159 9.89 7.75 -2.70
N SER A 160 9.78 6.52 -2.18
CA SER A 160 10.51 5.38 -2.72
C SER A 160 9.78 4.80 -3.95
N PRO A 161 10.37 3.86 -4.71
CA PRO A 161 9.67 3.19 -5.80
C PRO A 161 8.35 2.52 -5.36
N ILE A 162 8.34 1.86 -4.20
CA ILE A 162 7.12 1.26 -3.65
C ILE A 162 6.13 2.31 -3.14
N GLY A 163 6.61 3.43 -2.60
CA GLY A 163 5.77 4.56 -2.22
C GLY A 163 5.10 5.24 -3.42
N MET A 164 5.77 5.25 -4.58
CA MET A 164 5.20 5.75 -5.82
C MET A 164 4.06 4.86 -6.32
N ASP A 165 4.24 3.53 -6.34
CA ASP A 165 3.16 2.59 -6.71
C ASP A 165 1.96 2.70 -5.76
N LEU A 166 2.21 2.82 -4.45
CA LEU A 166 1.13 3.02 -3.49
C LEU A 166 0.42 4.37 -3.72
N SER A 167 1.16 5.42 -4.01
CA SER A 167 0.59 6.73 -4.35
C SER A 167 -0.32 6.65 -5.58
N ASP A 168 0.03 5.89 -6.62
CA ASP A 168 -0.82 5.68 -7.80
C ASP A 168 -2.16 5.02 -7.44
N ARG A 169 -2.14 4.05 -6.52
CA ARG A 169 -3.36 3.37 -6.03
C ARG A 169 -4.23 4.33 -5.21
N VAL A 170 -3.63 5.13 -4.34
CA VAL A 170 -4.34 6.18 -3.58
C VAL A 170 -4.97 7.19 -4.52
N MET A 171 -4.26 7.67 -5.54
CA MET A 171 -4.81 8.58 -6.54
C MET A 171 -5.96 7.96 -7.34
N SER A 172 -5.86 6.66 -7.66
CA SER A 172 -6.94 5.93 -8.34
C SER A 172 -8.20 5.84 -7.46
N LEU A 173 -8.04 5.64 -6.15
CA LEU A 173 -9.14 5.63 -5.19
C LEU A 173 -9.78 7.02 -5.05
N ILE A 174 -8.97 8.08 -5.01
CA ILE A 174 -9.48 9.47 -5.01
C ILE A 174 -10.29 9.72 -6.28
N GLY A 175 -9.78 9.36 -7.45
CA GLY A 175 -10.51 9.52 -8.70
C GLY A 175 -11.79 8.69 -8.77
N TRP A 176 -11.84 7.51 -8.14
CA TRP A 176 -13.08 6.75 -7.98
C TRP A 176 -14.08 7.49 -7.08
N ALA A 177 -13.63 8.04 -5.95
CA ALA A 177 -14.48 8.79 -5.03
C ALA A 177 -15.04 10.07 -5.67
N GLU A 178 -14.23 10.78 -6.46
CA GLU A 178 -14.67 11.95 -7.24
C GLU A 178 -15.79 11.61 -8.22
N ARG A 179 -15.70 10.46 -8.91
CA ARG A 179 -16.74 10.02 -9.86
C ARG A 179 -18.07 9.69 -9.19
N HIS A 180 -18.05 9.22 -7.94
CA HIS A 180 -19.25 8.80 -7.21
C HIS A 180 -19.66 9.80 -6.12
N SER A 181 -19.05 10.99 -6.07
CA SER A 181 -19.31 11.96 -4.99
C SER A 181 -20.78 12.38 -4.93
N GLY A 182 -21.41 12.61 -6.08
CA GLY A 182 -22.83 12.95 -6.17
C GLY A 182 -23.76 11.82 -5.69
N GLU A 183 -23.41 10.56 -5.99
CA GLU A 183 -24.17 9.41 -5.49
C GLU A 183 -24.05 9.30 -3.96
N MET A 184 -22.86 9.55 -3.41
CA MET A 184 -22.64 9.56 -1.97
C MET A 184 -23.38 10.71 -1.27
N GLU A 185 -23.43 11.89 -1.89
CA GLU A 185 -24.17 13.05 -1.38
C GLU A 185 -25.68 12.76 -1.38
N ALA A 186 -26.24 12.28 -2.48
CA ALA A 186 -27.66 11.90 -2.56
C ALA A 186 -28.02 10.81 -1.54
N ALA A 187 -27.14 9.83 -1.31
CA ALA A 187 -27.35 8.80 -0.30
C ALA A 187 -27.33 9.36 1.14
N ARG A 188 -26.50 10.39 1.42
CA ARG A 188 -26.46 11.07 2.72
C ARG A 188 -27.73 11.88 2.95
N GLU A 189 -28.16 12.65 1.96
CA GLU A 189 -29.40 13.43 2.03
C GLU A 189 -30.61 12.51 2.28
N ALA A 190 -30.75 11.43 1.52
CA ALA A 190 -31.83 10.47 1.72
C ALA A 190 -31.79 9.74 3.08
N PHE A 191 -30.61 9.62 3.71
CA PHE A 191 -30.51 9.11 5.07
C PHE A 191 -30.97 10.15 6.10
N ASP A 192 -30.51 11.40 5.96
CA ASP A 192 -30.85 12.49 6.86
C ASP A 192 -32.35 12.84 6.80
N GLU A 193 -33.00 12.70 5.64
CA GLU A 193 -34.45 12.88 5.47
C GLU A 193 -35.31 11.78 6.13
N ARG A 194 -34.74 10.58 6.33
CA ARG A 194 -35.43 9.47 7.01
C ARG A 194 -35.30 9.51 8.52
N ARG A 195 -34.46 10.39 9.06
CA ARG A 195 -34.13 10.49 10.48
C ARG A 195 -34.95 11.57 11.17
#